data_AF-A0A0T7C0Q1-F1
#
_entry.id   AF-A0A0T7C0Q1-F1
#
_cell.length_a   1.000
_cell.length_b   1.000
_cell.length_c   1.000
_cell.angle_alpha   90.00
_cell.angle_beta   90.00
_cell.angle_gamma   90.00
#
_symmetry.space_group_name_H-M   'P 1'
#
loop_
_entity.id
_entity.type
_entity.pdbx_description
1 polymer ?
#
loop_
_entity_poly.entity_id
_entity_poly.type
_entity_poly.pdbx_seq_one_letter_code
_entity_poly.pdbx_strand_id
1 'polypeptide(L)'
;MKPIGYYTNYTPGDEGLLAEMQEAWGAQFQKLHNGERLWMIVKLAEDGCAEEEGDIRPSVAEAVERIGELSRSDKLGLIDALINQLKCTA
;
A
#
# COMPACT_ATOMS: atom_id res chain seq x y z
N MET A 1 -3.52 -10.50 -12.51
CA MET A 1 -4.05 -9.40 -11.69
C MET A 1 -5.28 -9.91 -10.95
N LYS A 2 -5.46 -9.55 -9.68
CA LYS A 2 -6.60 -9.96 -8.83
C LYS A 2 -7.50 -8.74 -8.56
N PRO A 3 -8.81 -8.91 -8.39
CA PRO A 3 -9.71 -7.81 -8.11
C PRO A 3 -9.53 -7.24 -6.69
N ILE A 4 -10.05 -6.04 -6.41
CA ILE A 4 -9.98 -5.39 -5.10
C ILE A 4 -10.52 -6.29 -3.97
N GLY A 5 -11.63 -6.99 -4.19
CA GLY A 5 -12.24 -7.91 -3.21
C GLY A 5 -11.43 -9.20 -2.95
N TYR A 6 -10.33 -9.45 -3.68
CA TYR A 6 -9.37 -10.48 -3.29
C TYR A 6 -8.44 -10.01 -2.16
N TYR A 7 -8.25 -8.70 -2.03
CA TYR A 7 -7.32 -8.09 -1.08
C TYR A 7 -7.99 -7.40 0.11
N THR A 8 -9.31 -7.22 0.05
CA THR A 8 -10.11 -6.55 1.07
C THR A 8 -11.35 -7.39 1.37
N ASN A 9 -12.12 -7.01 2.39
CA ASN A 9 -13.39 -7.66 2.71
C ASN A 9 -14.55 -7.25 1.78
N TYR A 10 -14.27 -6.51 0.69
CA TYR A 10 -15.28 -6.06 -0.26
C TYR A 10 -15.84 -7.22 -1.09
N THR A 11 -17.17 -7.32 -1.13
CA THR A 11 -17.92 -8.26 -1.96
C THR A 11 -18.66 -7.51 -3.08
N PRO A 12 -18.77 -8.08 -4.29
CA PRO A 12 -19.58 -7.48 -5.35
C PRO A 12 -21.03 -7.24 -4.89
N GLY A 13 -21.49 -5.99 -4.99
CA GLY A 13 -22.80 -5.56 -4.50
C GLY A 13 -22.74 -4.77 -3.20
N ASP A 14 -21.59 -4.75 -2.50
CA ASP A 14 -21.39 -3.85 -1.36
C ASP A 14 -21.39 -2.39 -1.84
N GLU A 15 -21.95 -1.52 -1.02
CA GLU A 15 -21.95 -0.06 -1.21
C GLU A 15 -20.81 0.60 -0.41
N GLY A 16 -20.49 1.86 -0.71
CA GLY A 16 -19.51 2.67 0.02
C GLY A 16 -18.15 2.79 -0.68
N LEU A 17 -17.14 3.23 0.07
CA LEU A 17 -15.89 3.75 -0.51
C LEU A 17 -15.16 2.74 -1.40
N LEU A 18 -15.09 1.45 -1.02
CA LEU A 18 -14.44 0.43 -1.86
C LEU A 18 -15.19 0.16 -3.17
N ALA A 19 -16.52 0.35 -3.20
CA ALA A 19 -17.32 0.25 -4.41
C ALA A 19 -17.03 1.43 -5.36
N GLU A 20 -17.03 2.65 -4.82
CA GLU A 20 -16.69 3.88 -5.56
C GLU A 20 -15.27 3.82 -6.13
N MET A 21 -14.32 3.36 -5.31
CA MET A 21 -12.93 3.13 -5.71
C MET A 21 -12.82 2.11 -6.84
N GLN A 22 -13.53 0.98 -6.76
CA GLN A 22 -13.56 -0.02 -7.83
C GLN A 22 -14.12 0.55 -9.14
N GLU A 23 -15.19 1.34 -9.07
CA GLU A 23 -15.78 1.98 -10.25
C GLU A 23 -14.80 2.96 -10.91
N ALA A 24 -14.19 3.82 -10.10
CA ALA A 24 -13.25 4.84 -10.54
C ALA A 24 -11.95 4.25 -11.10
N TRP A 25 -11.38 3.23 -10.46
CA TRP A 25 -10.03 2.73 -10.73
C TRP A 25 -10.00 1.42 -11.52
N GLY A 26 -11.17 0.79 -11.67
CA GLY A 26 -11.33 -0.54 -12.21
C GLY A 26 -11.03 -1.61 -11.15
N ALA A 27 -11.73 -2.76 -11.26
CA ALA A 27 -11.61 -3.86 -10.30
C ALA A 27 -10.18 -4.33 -10.04
N GLN A 28 -9.27 -4.21 -11.00
CA GLN A 28 -7.87 -4.62 -10.90
C GLN A 28 -6.92 -3.41 -10.84
N PHE A 29 -7.42 -2.22 -10.50
CA PHE A 29 -6.68 -0.95 -10.50
C PHE A 29 -6.10 -0.59 -11.88
N GLN A 30 -6.66 -1.12 -12.96
CA GLN A 30 -6.12 -0.99 -14.31
C GLN A 30 -6.23 0.43 -14.89
N LYS A 31 -7.11 1.28 -14.33
CA LYS A 31 -7.26 2.68 -14.74
C LYS A 31 -6.24 3.61 -14.07
N LEU A 32 -5.54 3.15 -13.03
CA LEU A 32 -4.50 3.93 -12.37
C LEU A 32 -3.17 3.87 -13.13
N HIS A 33 -2.37 4.92 -13.01
CA HIS A 33 -0.96 4.89 -13.38
C HIS A 33 -0.06 4.63 -12.17
N ASN A 34 1.22 4.35 -12.41
CA ASN A 34 2.15 3.95 -11.32
C ASN A 34 2.35 5.03 -10.26
N GLY A 35 2.33 6.32 -10.64
CA GLY A 35 2.36 7.43 -9.69
C GLY A 35 1.20 7.42 -8.69
N GLU A 36 -0.04 7.26 -9.15
CA GLU A 36 -1.23 7.15 -8.28
C GLU A 36 -1.15 5.94 -7.35
N ARG A 37 -0.74 4.78 -7.88
CA ARG A 37 -0.55 3.57 -7.07
C ARG A 37 0.45 3.80 -5.93
N LEU A 38 1.59 4.42 -6.23
CA LEU A 38 2.61 4.74 -5.23
C LEU A 38 2.11 5.75 -4.21
N TRP A 39 1.40 6.80 -4.66
CA TRP A 39 0.82 7.79 -3.76
C TRP A 39 -0.21 7.19 -2.80
N MET A 40 -1.07 6.30 -3.30
CA MET A 40 -2.02 5.56 -2.46
C MET A 40 -1.33 4.66 -1.44
N ILE A 41 -0.26 3.96 -1.83
CA ILE A 41 0.53 3.14 -0.90
C ILE A 41 1.07 4.01 0.25
N VAL A 42 1.63 5.20 -0.07
CA VAL A 42 2.11 6.13 0.96
C VAL A 42 1.00 6.53 1.93
N LYS A 43 -0.18 6.92 1.41
CA LYS A 43 -1.28 7.38 2.25
C LYS A 43 -1.91 6.29 3.11
N LEU A 44 -2.08 5.08 2.57
CA LEU A 44 -2.58 3.95 3.34
C LEU A 44 -1.56 3.49 4.40
N ALA A 45 -0.27 3.51 4.08
CA ALA A 45 0.78 3.15 5.03
C ALA A 45 0.94 4.21 6.14
N GLU A 46 0.81 5.50 5.80
CA GLU A 46 0.83 6.61 6.77
C GLU A 46 -0.32 6.49 7.78
N ASP A 47 -1.54 6.26 7.28
CA ASP A 47 -2.74 6.06 8.10
C ASP A 47 -2.62 4.81 9.00
N GLY A 48 -2.26 3.66 8.42
CA GLY A 48 -2.06 2.42 9.20
C GLY A 48 -0.92 2.51 10.22
N CYS A 49 0.17 3.22 9.90
CA CYS A 49 1.26 3.44 10.86
C CYS A 49 0.81 4.28 12.07
N ALA A 50 -0.20 5.14 11.92
CA ALA A 50 -0.75 5.91 13.03
C ALA A 50 -1.61 5.05 13.99
N GLU A 51 -2.08 3.89 13.53
CA GLU A 51 -2.87 2.94 14.33
C GLU A 51 -2.00 1.94 15.12
N GLU A 52 -0.75 1.73 14.68
CA GLU A 52 0.17 0.78 15.31
C GLU A 52 0.79 1.33 16.61
N GLU A 53 0.87 0.48 17.64
CA GLU A 53 1.55 0.82 18.89
C GLU A 53 3.06 0.54 18.80
N GLY A 54 3.87 1.50 19.22
CA GLY A 54 5.31 1.32 19.42
C GLY A 54 6.17 2.34 18.69
N ASP A 55 7.34 2.60 19.25
CA ASP A 55 8.27 3.57 18.67
C ASP A 55 9.03 2.97 17.47
N ILE A 56 9.15 3.78 16.42
CA ILE A 56 10.04 3.46 15.30
C ILE A 56 11.48 3.50 15.79
N ARG A 57 12.18 2.37 15.65
CA ARG A 57 13.59 2.26 16.04
C ARG A 57 14.43 3.34 15.31
N PRO A 58 15.39 3.99 15.97
CA PRO A 58 16.21 5.03 15.35
C PRO A 58 16.89 4.60 14.04
N SER A 59 17.44 3.38 14.02
CA SER A 59 18.06 2.80 12.81
C SER A 59 17.12 2.67 11.61
N VAL A 60 15.80 2.52 11.84
CA VAL A 60 14.80 2.49 10.77
C VAL A 60 14.54 3.90 10.26
N ALA A 61 14.39 4.87 11.16
CA ALA A 61 14.20 6.27 10.80
C ALA A 61 15.38 6.82 9.98
N GLU A 62 16.61 6.57 10.43
CA GLU A 62 17.84 6.95 9.72
C GLU A 62 17.92 6.36 8.31
N ALA A 63 17.49 5.11 8.13
CA ALA A 63 17.47 4.47 6.81
C ALA A 63 16.43 5.11 5.88
N VAL A 64 15.26 5.52 6.41
CA VAL A 64 14.21 6.19 5.64
C VAL A 64 14.66 7.59 5.18
N GLU A 65 15.40 8.33 5.99
CA GLU A 65 15.97 9.63 5.59
C GLU A 65 16.93 9.51 4.38
N ARG A 66 17.56 8.35 4.24
CA ARG A 66 18.52 8.04 3.16
C ARG A 66 17.90 7.27 1.99
N ILE A 67 16.57 7.11 1.95
CA ILE A 67 15.89 6.34 0.90
C ILE A 67 16.12 6.93 -0.51
N GLY A 68 16.50 8.21 -0.59
CA GLY A 68 16.94 8.87 -1.83
C GLY A 68 18.10 8.17 -2.53
N GLU A 69 18.98 7.49 -1.77
CA GLU A 69 20.14 6.76 -2.28
C GLU A 69 19.77 5.47 -3.04
N LEU A 70 18.55 4.96 -2.83
CA LEU A 70 18.09 3.74 -3.47
C LEU A 70 17.64 3.96 -4.91
N SER A 71 17.90 2.97 -5.76
CA SER A 71 17.36 2.96 -7.12
C SER A 71 15.84 2.82 -7.10
N ARG A 72 15.19 3.19 -8.21
CA ARG A 72 13.74 2.96 -8.36
C ARG A 72 13.38 1.48 -8.23
N SER A 73 14.23 0.57 -8.71
CA SER A 73 13.99 -0.87 -8.64
C SER A 73 14.02 -1.36 -7.19
N ASP A 74 15.01 -0.92 -6.41
CA ASP A 74 15.15 -1.32 -5.00
C ASP A 74 13.98 -0.80 -4.17
N LYS A 75 13.54 0.45 -4.42
CA LYS A 75 12.35 1.02 -3.77
C LYS A 75 11.11 0.17 -4.01
N LEU A 76 10.86 -0.23 -5.27
CA LEU A 76 9.71 -1.07 -5.60
C LEU A 76 9.83 -2.48 -5.01
N GLY A 77 11.03 -3.06 -5.01
CA GLY A 77 11.28 -4.36 -4.38
C GLY A 77 11.05 -4.33 -2.87
N LEU A 78 11.50 -3.28 -2.18
CA LEU A 78 11.26 -3.09 -0.74
C LEU A 78 9.77 -2.92 -0.44
N ILE A 79 9.04 -2.13 -1.23
CA ILE A 79 7.59 -1.96 -1.08
C ILE A 79 6.87 -3.32 -1.19
N ASP A 80 7.19 -4.11 -2.22
CA ASP A 80 6.59 -5.43 -2.40
C ASP A 80 6.93 -6.39 -1.25
N ALA A 81 8.20 -6.44 -0.84
CA ALA A 81 8.63 -7.25 0.29
C ALA A 81 7.89 -6.89 1.59
N LEU A 82 7.81 -5.60 1.93
CA LEU A 82 7.15 -5.11 3.14
C LEU A 82 5.64 -5.36 3.13
N ILE A 83 4.95 -5.08 2.02
CA ILE A 83 3.50 -5.36 1.88
C ILE A 83 3.21 -6.85 2.06
N ASN A 84 4.05 -7.73 1.52
CA ASN A 84 3.89 -9.17 1.69
C ASN A 84 4.13 -9.60 3.15
N GLN A 85 5.12 -9.03 3.83
CA GLN A 85 5.37 -9.34 5.24
C GLN A 85 4.22 -8.89 6.15
N LEU A 86 3.67 -7.69 5.94
CA LEU A 86 2.52 -7.19 6.72
C LEU A 86 1.30 -8.12 6.64
N LYS A 87 1.07 -8.73 5.48
CA LYS A 87 -0.02 -9.72 5.28
C LYS A 87 0.26 -11.07 5.93
N CYS A 88 1.53 -11.43 6.13
CA CYS A 88 1.93 -12.69 6.74
C CYS A 88 2.04 -12.63 8.26
N THR A 89 2.09 -11.45 8.87
CA THR A 89 2.17 -11.24 10.33
C THR A 89 0.84 -11.40 11.09
N ALA A 90 -0.11 -12.17 10.54
CA ALA A 90 -1.36 -12.53 11.23
C ALA A 90 -1.25 -13.90 11.92
#